data_AF-A0A6L7YM18-F1
#
_entry.id   AF-A0A6L7YM18-F1
#
_cell.length_a   1.000
_cell.length_b   1.000
_cell.length_c   1.000
_cell.angle_alpha   90.00
_cell.angle_beta   90.00
_cell.angle_gamma   90.00
#
_symmetry.space_group_name_H-M   'P 1'
#
loop_
_entity.id
_entity.type
_entity.pdbx_description
1 polymer ?
#
loop_
_entity_poly.entity_id
_entity_poly.type
_entity_poly.pdbx_seq_one_letter_code
_entity_poly.pdbx_strand_id
1 'polypeptide(L)'
;RLRGTFLDAGLIANQARPVGGLLDVGRYPEGSDELIEQVSADLRSCNFASRVETRITRWKYAKLIRNLANGLVGCVGLDPDVSDFRRALVDEALTAYEAAGLDYASPAEEAEHREVDGYVTEAIGDSPRLGNSSWQSLIRATGTIETDYLNGEIVMIGIEAGVPTPYNRVIQRASAWMAREHKQPGALTLEDLERMVDEEKAAAAA
;
A
#
# COMPACT_ATOMS: atom_id res chain seq x y z
N ARG A 1 -5.66 -10.06 5.16
CA ARG A 1 -5.59 -10.21 6.63
C ARG A 1 -6.14 -8.95 7.27
N LEU A 2 -7.10 -9.07 8.20
CA LEU A 2 -7.50 -7.98 9.11
C LEU A 2 -6.25 -7.45 9.84
N ARG A 3 -6.16 -6.13 10.02
CA ARG A 3 -4.96 -5.50 10.60
C ARG A 3 -4.86 -5.86 12.09
N GLY A 4 -3.84 -6.63 12.45
CA GLY A 4 -3.49 -6.91 13.84
C GLY A 4 -1.99 -7.06 14.01
N THR A 5 -1.46 -6.60 15.14
CA THR A 5 -0.08 -6.93 15.53
C THR A 5 -0.13 -8.28 16.23
N PHE A 6 0.60 -9.27 15.70
CA PHE A 6 0.82 -10.54 16.40
C PHE A 6 1.81 -10.28 17.54
N LEU A 7 1.32 -10.32 18.77
CA LEU A 7 2.10 -10.10 19.98
C LEU A 7 2.54 -11.44 20.58
N ASP A 8 1.57 -12.34 20.76
CA ASP A 8 1.73 -13.71 21.25
C ASP A 8 0.83 -14.68 20.45
N ALA A 9 1.11 -15.98 20.53
CA ALA A 9 0.27 -16.99 19.91
C ALA A 9 -1.18 -16.90 20.43
N GLY A 10 -2.11 -16.58 19.53
CA GLY A 10 -3.54 -16.43 19.84
C GLY A 10 -3.97 -15.03 20.28
N LEU A 11 -3.05 -14.06 20.44
CA LEU A 11 -3.36 -12.68 20.79
C LEU A 11 -3.23 -11.74 19.58
N ILE A 12 -4.34 -11.08 19.23
CA ILE A 12 -4.39 -10.11 18.13
C ILE A 12 -4.82 -8.75 18.67
N ALA A 13 -3.93 -7.76 18.58
CA ALA A 13 -4.23 -6.39 18.93
C ALA A 13 -4.89 -5.65 17.74
N ASN A 14 -6.18 -5.32 17.86
CA ASN A 14 -6.90 -4.50 16.87
C ASN A 14 -7.09 -3.08 17.40
N GLN A 15 -6.42 -2.13 16.74
CA GLN A 15 -6.36 -0.71 17.09
C GLN A 15 -7.51 0.12 16.48
N ALA A 16 -8.42 -0.51 15.74
CA ALA A 16 -9.55 0.16 15.12
C ALA A 16 -10.65 0.51 16.13
N ARG A 17 -11.19 1.73 16.01
CA ARG A 17 -12.34 2.23 16.78
C ARG A 17 -13.26 3.10 15.90
N PRO A 18 -14.56 3.22 16.22
CA PRO A 18 -15.33 2.34 17.11
C PRO A 18 -15.66 0.99 16.47
N VAL A 19 -15.68 0.95 15.14
CA VAL A 19 -15.81 -0.28 14.34
C VAL A 19 -14.49 -1.04 14.30
N GLY A 20 -14.56 -2.36 14.14
CA GLY A 20 -13.40 -3.25 14.04
C GLY A 20 -12.52 -3.02 12.81
N GLY A 21 -12.99 -2.23 11.85
CA GLY A 21 -12.30 -1.86 10.62
C GLY A 21 -13.26 -1.48 9.50
N LEU A 22 -12.73 -0.84 8.46
CA LEU A 22 -13.42 -0.60 7.19
C LEU A 22 -13.08 -1.72 6.22
N LEU A 23 -14.09 -2.46 5.78
CA LEU A 23 -13.97 -3.62 4.87
C LEU A 23 -15.07 -3.58 3.81
N ASP A 24 -14.95 -2.65 2.87
CA ASP A 24 -15.84 -2.62 1.71
C ASP A 24 -15.59 -3.81 0.79
N VAL A 25 -16.67 -4.25 0.16
CA VAL A 25 -16.70 -5.42 -0.73
C VAL A 25 -17.42 -5.07 -2.02
N GLY A 26 -17.06 -5.75 -3.10
CA GLY A 26 -17.64 -5.55 -4.42
C GLY A 26 -17.34 -6.75 -5.29
N ARG A 27 -18.20 -7.01 -6.28
CA ARG A 27 -17.90 -8.04 -7.28
C ARG A 27 -16.75 -7.51 -8.14
N TYR A 28 -15.74 -8.35 -8.37
CA TYR A 28 -14.61 -7.99 -9.21
C TYR A 28 -14.91 -8.34 -10.69
N PRO A 29 -14.56 -7.49 -11.66
CA PRO A 29 -13.95 -6.16 -11.49
C PRO A 29 -14.95 -5.06 -11.11
N GLU A 30 -16.23 -5.26 -11.40
CA GLU A 30 -17.31 -4.32 -11.10
C GLU A 30 -18.65 -5.04 -10.82
N GLY A 31 -19.58 -4.29 -10.24
CA GLY A 31 -20.93 -4.70 -9.90
C GLY A 31 -21.09 -5.25 -8.48
N SER A 32 -22.28 -5.81 -8.23
CA SER A 32 -22.63 -6.54 -7.02
C SER A 32 -23.40 -7.81 -7.39
N ASP A 33 -23.51 -8.72 -6.42
CA ASP A 33 -24.35 -9.91 -6.48
C ASP A 33 -24.84 -10.25 -5.07
N GLU A 34 -25.76 -11.22 -4.97
CA GLU A 34 -26.35 -11.64 -3.70
C GLU A 34 -25.30 -12.10 -2.68
N LEU A 35 -24.20 -12.71 -3.16
CA LEU A 35 -23.12 -13.17 -2.28
C LEU A 35 -22.38 -12.00 -1.66
N ILE A 36 -22.01 -10.97 -2.43
CA ILE A 36 -21.32 -9.79 -1.91
C ILE A 36 -22.20 -8.97 -0.98
N GLU A 37 -23.50 -8.88 -1.25
CA GLU A 37 -24.47 -8.29 -0.32
C GLU A 37 -24.50 -9.04 1.02
N GLN A 38 -24.54 -10.38 0.97
CA GLN A 38 -24.51 -11.22 2.17
C GLN A 38 -23.18 -11.04 2.94
N VAL A 39 -22.04 -11.05 2.26
CA VAL A 39 -20.73 -10.86 2.89
C VAL A 39 -20.65 -9.49 3.58
N SER A 40 -21.16 -8.43 2.95
CA SER A 40 -21.20 -7.10 3.54
C SER A 40 -22.07 -7.06 4.79
N ALA A 41 -23.23 -7.74 4.77
CA ALA A 41 -24.11 -7.86 5.92
C ALA A 41 -23.45 -8.64 7.08
N ASP A 42 -22.76 -9.73 6.78
CA ASP A 42 -22.06 -10.55 7.77
C ASP A 42 -20.93 -9.75 8.45
N LEU A 43 -20.16 -8.97 7.67
CA LEU A 43 -19.14 -8.08 8.21
C LEU A 43 -19.73 -7.04 9.17
N ARG A 44 -20.85 -6.42 8.80
CA ARG A 44 -21.59 -5.49 9.68
C ARG A 44 -22.07 -6.14 10.96
N SER A 45 -22.57 -7.38 10.89
CA SER A 45 -23.00 -8.15 12.08
C SER A 45 -21.84 -8.42 13.06
N CYS A 46 -20.60 -8.40 12.56
CA CYS A 46 -19.37 -8.59 13.33
C CYS A 46 -18.69 -7.27 13.74
N ASN A 47 -19.43 -6.15 13.79
CA ASN A 47 -18.92 -4.81 14.16
C ASN A 47 -17.86 -4.24 13.20
N PHE A 48 -17.81 -4.67 11.94
CA PHE A 48 -17.05 -3.98 10.90
C PHE A 48 -17.94 -3.01 10.14
N ALA A 49 -17.39 -1.88 9.69
CA ALA A 49 -18.05 -1.08 8.66
C ALA A 49 -17.75 -1.72 7.29
N SER A 50 -18.80 -1.92 6.50
CA SER A 50 -18.70 -2.50 5.17
C SER A 50 -19.82 -1.97 4.30
N ARG A 51 -19.46 -1.52 3.10
CA ARG A 51 -20.36 -1.12 2.03
C ARG A 51 -20.19 -2.06 0.84
N VAL A 52 -21.27 -2.22 0.08
CA VAL A 52 -21.19 -2.85 -1.25
C VAL A 52 -20.84 -1.78 -2.26
N GLU A 53 -19.68 -1.92 -2.90
CA GLU A 53 -19.13 -0.99 -3.86
C GLU A 53 -19.12 -1.64 -5.25
N THR A 54 -19.88 -1.05 -6.17
CA THR A 54 -20.00 -1.56 -7.54
C THR A 54 -18.78 -1.23 -8.40
N ARG A 55 -17.92 -0.29 -8.00
CA ARG A 55 -16.68 0.08 -8.67
C ARG A 55 -15.46 -0.19 -7.76
N ILE A 56 -15.39 -1.38 -7.18
CA ILE A 56 -14.40 -1.73 -6.15
C ILE A 56 -12.94 -1.58 -6.60
N THR A 57 -12.67 -1.72 -7.91
CA THR A 57 -11.34 -1.51 -8.51
C THR A 57 -10.79 -0.11 -8.24
N ARG A 58 -11.63 0.93 -8.25
CA ARG A 58 -11.20 2.31 -7.93
C ARG A 58 -10.57 2.43 -6.55
N TRP A 59 -11.17 1.76 -5.58
CA TRP A 59 -10.71 1.75 -4.20
C TRP A 59 -9.45 0.90 -4.03
N LYS A 60 -9.30 -0.18 -4.80
CA LYS A 60 -8.05 -0.97 -4.85
C LYS A 60 -6.89 -0.12 -5.38
N TYR A 61 -7.10 0.63 -6.46
CA TYR A 61 -6.09 1.52 -7.03
C TYR A 61 -5.73 2.69 -6.10
N ALA A 62 -6.72 3.32 -5.45
CA ALA A 62 -6.45 4.32 -4.41
C ALA A 62 -5.61 3.74 -3.26
N LYS A 63 -5.96 2.54 -2.79
CA LYS A 63 -5.23 1.83 -1.74
C LYS A 63 -3.80 1.48 -2.14
N LEU A 64 -3.59 1.13 -3.42
CA LEU A 64 -2.29 0.85 -4.02
C LEU A 64 -1.40 2.10 -3.99
N ILE A 65 -1.89 3.25 -4.47
CA ILE A 65 -1.18 4.54 -4.39
C ILE A 65 -0.72 4.82 -2.96
N ARG A 66 -1.62 4.62 -1.97
CA ARG A 66 -1.33 4.85 -0.55
C ARG A 66 -0.23 3.95 0.02
N ASN A 67 0.04 2.81 -0.64
CA ASN A 67 1.03 1.81 -0.21
C ASN A 67 2.37 1.93 -0.94
N LEU A 68 2.51 2.75 -2.00
CA LEU A 68 3.75 2.82 -2.79
C LEU A 68 4.98 3.25 -1.99
N ALA A 69 4.77 4.12 -0.99
CA ALA A 69 5.85 4.57 -0.10
C ALA A 69 6.25 3.52 0.95
N ASN A 70 5.53 2.40 1.07
CA ASN A 70 5.86 1.39 2.08
C ASN A 70 7.24 0.79 1.84
N GLY A 71 7.56 0.44 0.59
CA GLY A 71 8.88 -0.05 0.20
C GLY A 71 10.00 0.97 0.44
N LEU A 72 9.74 2.24 0.09
CA LEU A 72 10.67 3.35 0.29
C LEU A 72 11.09 3.52 1.76
N VAL A 73 10.13 3.59 2.68
CA VAL A 73 10.41 3.65 4.13
C VAL A 73 11.12 2.39 4.63
N GLY A 74 10.84 1.24 4.02
CA GLY A 74 11.61 0.02 4.25
C GLY A 74 13.07 0.17 3.86
N CYS A 75 13.35 0.79 2.71
CA CYS A 75 14.71 1.00 2.23
C CYS A 75 15.52 1.97 3.08
N VAL A 76 14.95 3.14 3.39
CA VAL A 76 15.69 4.29 3.98
C VAL A 76 15.47 4.49 5.48
N GLY A 77 14.56 3.73 6.10
CA GLY A 77 14.23 3.88 7.51
C GLY A 77 13.18 4.97 7.77
N LEU A 78 12.94 5.28 9.04
CA LEU A 78 11.86 6.17 9.48
C LEU A 78 12.26 7.65 9.58
N ASP A 79 13.55 7.93 9.72
CA ASP A 79 14.06 9.27 10.01
C ASP A 79 14.20 10.20 8.78
N PRO A 80 14.58 9.72 7.58
CA PRO A 80 14.75 10.61 6.43
C PRO A 80 13.45 11.25 5.94
N ASP A 81 13.54 12.49 5.45
CA ASP A 81 12.44 13.12 4.71
C ASP A 81 12.38 12.54 3.29
N VAL A 82 11.31 11.79 3.03
CA VAL A 82 11.10 11.08 1.76
C VAL A 82 10.05 11.76 0.87
N SER A 83 9.64 12.99 1.18
CA SER A 83 8.47 13.63 0.59
C SER A 83 8.56 13.78 -0.94
N ASP A 84 9.73 14.18 -1.45
CA ASP A 84 9.94 14.37 -2.88
C ASP A 84 9.97 13.04 -3.64
N PHE A 85 10.68 12.03 -3.12
CA PHE A 85 10.71 10.69 -3.71
C PHE A 85 9.31 10.05 -3.69
N ARG A 86 8.56 10.23 -2.59
CA ARG A 86 7.17 9.78 -2.49
C ARG A 86 6.29 10.47 -3.52
N ARG A 87 6.47 11.76 -3.77
CA ARG A 87 5.73 12.49 -4.82
C ARG A 87 6.01 11.89 -6.19
N ALA A 88 7.29 11.66 -6.52
CA ALA A 88 7.67 11.03 -7.79
C ALA A 88 7.05 9.63 -8.00
N LEU A 89 7.02 8.78 -6.96
CA LEU A 89 6.35 7.48 -7.01
C LEU A 89 4.86 7.58 -7.35
N VAL A 90 4.18 8.57 -6.77
CA VAL A 90 2.75 8.80 -6.98
C VAL A 90 2.50 9.40 -8.36
N ASP A 91 3.30 10.37 -8.79
CA ASP A 91 3.16 11.02 -10.09
C ASP A 91 3.31 10.01 -11.25
N GLU A 92 4.26 9.08 -11.13
CA GLU A 92 4.40 7.94 -12.06
C GLU A 92 3.14 7.08 -12.11
N ALA A 93 2.61 6.70 -10.94
CA ALA A 93 1.42 5.86 -10.84
C ALA A 93 0.18 6.54 -11.45
N LEU A 94 0.00 7.84 -11.19
CA LEU A 94 -1.11 8.61 -11.73
C LEU A 94 -1.00 8.76 -13.25
N THR A 95 0.21 9.00 -13.77
CA THR A 95 0.45 9.06 -15.21
C THR A 95 0.17 7.71 -15.88
N ALA A 96 0.60 6.61 -15.26
CA ALA A 96 0.33 5.26 -15.74
C ALA A 96 -1.17 4.93 -15.71
N TYR A 97 -1.90 5.34 -14.66
CA TYR A 97 -3.34 5.18 -14.57
C TYR A 97 -4.08 5.97 -15.65
N GLU A 98 -3.69 7.23 -15.87
CA GLU A 98 -4.28 8.06 -16.93
C GLU A 98 -4.09 7.42 -18.30
N ALA A 99 -2.86 7.01 -18.63
CA ALA A 99 -2.55 6.37 -19.91
C ALA A 99 -3.26 5.01 -20.10
N ALA A 100 -3.48 4.27 -19.02
CA ALA A 100 -4.20 3.00 -19.03
C ALA A 100 -5.74 3.14 -18.95
N GLY A 101 -6.27 4.37 -18.76
CA GLY A 101 -7.70 4.61 -18.56
C GLY A 101 -8.25 4.03 -17.25
N LEU A 102 -7.41 3.95 -16.21
CA LEU A 102 -7.76 3.42 -14.89
C LEU A 102 -8.25 4.54 -13.97
N ASP A 103 -9.46 4.35 -13.44
CA ASP A 103 -10.07 5.25 -12.46
C ASP A 103 -9.68 4.82 -11.03
N TYR A 104 -9.63 5.78 -10.10
CA TYR A 104 -9.30 5.54 -8.69
C TYR A 104 -10.14 6.43 -7.78
N ALA A 105 -10.34 6.00 -6.53
CA ALA A 105 -11.01 6.84 -5.53
C ALA A 105 -10.10 8.00 -5.13
N SER A 106 -10.63 9.22 -5.15
CA SER A 106 -9.91 10.42 -4.77
C SER A 106 -9.61 10.46 -3.27
N PRO A 107 -8.61 11.25 -2.83
CA PRO A 107 -8.36 11.46 -1.41
C PRO A 107 -9.57 12.00 -0.64
N ALA A 108 -10.44 12.78 -1.30
CA ALA A 108 -11.67 13.31 -0.71
C ALA A 108 -12.70 12.21 -0.48
N GLU A 109 -12.95 11.35 -1.48
CA GLU A 109 -13.83 10.17 -1.34
C GLU A 109 -13.32 9.24 -0.22
N GLU A 110 -12.00 9.01 -0.15
CA GLU A 110 -11.42 8.21 0.94
C GLU A 110 -11.58 8.86 2.33
N ALA A 111 -11.44 10.19 2.42
CA ALA A 111 -11.58 10.91 3.68
C ALA A 111 -13.04 10.89 4.17
N GLU A 112 -13.98 11.22 3.29
CA GLU A 112 -15.42 11.17 3.55
C GLU A 112 -15.83 9.76 3.98
N HIS A 113 -15.35 8.73 3.28
CA HIS A 113 -15.66 7.35 3.62
C HIS A 113 -15.22 6.99 5.05
N ARG A 114 -13.99 7.39 5.45
CA ARG A 114 -13.50 7.16 6.83
C ARG A 114 -14.28 7.96 7.88
N GLU A 115 -14.66 9.19 7.55
CA GLU A 115 -15.39 10.10 8.44
C GLU A 115 -16.79 9.56 8.76
N VAL A 116 -17.53 9.10 7.73
CA VAL A 116 -18.90 8.58 7.87
C VAL A 116 -18.97 7.41 8.86
N ASP A 117 -17.96 6.54 8.86
CA ASP A 117 -17.90 5.37 9.75
C ASP A 117 -17.20 5.67 11.09
N GLY A 118 -16.73 6.91 11.29
CA GLY A 118 -15.99 7.35 12.49
C GLY A 118 -14.71 6.56 12.72
N TYR A 119 -14.15 5.93 11.69
CA TYR A 119 -13.02 5.03 11.83
C TYR A 119 -11.75 5.79 12.18
N VAL A 120 -11.18 5.44 13.33
CA VAL A 120 -9.89 5.92 13.80
C VAL A 120 -8.99 4.74 14.19
N THR A 121 -7.69 4.98 14.21
CA THR A 121 -6.71 4.03 14.73
C THR A 121 -6.07 4.63 15.97
N GLU A 122 -6.18 3.92 17.10
CA GLU A 122 -5.68 4.37 18.40
C GLU A 122 -4.66 3.38 18.96
N ALA A 123 -3.71 3.88 19.76
CA ALA A 123 -2.75 3.00 20.43
C ALA A 123 -3.45 2.10 21.45
N ILE A 124 -2.89 0.91 21.69
CA ILE A 124 -3.33 0.01 22.76
C ILE A 124 -2.25 0.01 23.83
N GLY A 125 -2.56 0.57 24.99
CA GLY A 125 -1.59 0.81 26.05
C GLY A 125 -0.38 1.62 25.57
N ASP A 126 0.80 1.30 26.08
CA ASP A 126 2.05 2.00 25.76
C ASP A 126 2.76 1.43 24.52
N SER A 127 2.05 0.73 23.64
CA SER A 127 2.62 0.14 22.42
C SER A 127 2.34 1.03 21.20
N PRO A 128 3.16 2.04 20.91
CA PRO A 128 3.02 2.83 19.69
C PRO A 128 3.24 1.93 18.47
N ARG A 129 2.50 2.19 17.39
CA ARG A 129 2.80 1.59 16.09
C ARG A 129 4.10 2.19 15.57
N LEU A 130 5.13 1.37 15.41
CA LEU A 130 6.36 1.76 14.72
C LEU A 130 6.33 1.26 13.27
N GLY A 131 6.57 2.18 12.34
CA GLY A 131 6.67 1.92 10.91
C GLY A 131 5.39 1.41 10.22
N ASN A 132 5.46 1.34 8.90
CA ASN A 132 4.43 0.69 8.07
C ASN A 132 4.67 -0.83 7.97
N SER A 133 3.78 -1.53 7.27
CA SER A 133 3.86 -3.00 7.15
C SER A 133 5.14 -3.51 6.49
N SER A 134 5.68 -2.79 5.51
CA SER A 134 6.93 -3.16 4.82
C SER A 134 8.14 -3.06 5.75
N TRP A 135 8.23 -1.98 6.54
CA TRP A 135 9.27 -1.83 7.57
C TRP A 135 9.22 -2.97 8.60
N GLN A 136 8.01 -3.34 9.04
CA GLN A 136 7.82 -4.46 9.97
C GLN A 136 8.20 -5.83 9.37
N SER A 137 7.92 -6.06 8.08
CA SER A 137 8.32 -7.30 7.39
C SER A 137 9.84 -7.45 7.36
N LEU A 138 10.57 -6.37 7.08
CA LEU A 138 12.04 -6.38 7.06
C LEU A 138 12.63 -6.62 8.45
N ILE A 139 12.08 -6.02 9.51
CA ILE A 139 12.51 -6.30 10.90
C ILE A 139 12.30 -7.76 11.28
N ARG A 140 11.18 -8.34 10.87
CA ARG A 140 10.89 -9.76 11.13
C ARG A 140 11.76 -10.69 10.27
N ALA A 141 12.54 -10.14 9.34
CA ALA A 141 13.47 -10.86 8.47
C ALA A 141 12.83 -12.07 7.78
N THR A 142 11.56 -11.98 7.38
CA THR A 142 10.79 -13.11 6.81
C THR A 142 11.27 -13.53 5.41
N GLY A 143 12.21 -12.80 4.82
CA GLY A 143 12.73 -13.04 3.48
C GLY A 143 11.83 -12.53 2.35
N THR A 144 10.69 -11.92 2.69
CA THR A 144 9.65 -11.53 1.72
C THR A 144 9.09 -10.14 2.03
N ILE A 145 8.68 -9.43 0.97
CA ILE A 145 8.04 -8.12 1.05
C ILE A 145 7.04 -7.97 -0.11
N GLU A 146 5.97 -7.20 0.10
CA GLU A 146 4.83 -7.12 -0.85
C GLU A 146 5.09 -6.20 -2.05
N THR A 147 6.31 -5.65 -2.23
CA THR A 147 6.56 -4.58 -3.20
C THR A 147 6.43 -5.00 -4.67
N ASP A 148 6.55 -6.28 -4.98
CA ASP A 148 6.21 -6.82 -6.31
C ASP A 148 4.72 -6.66 -6.65
N TYR A 149 3.84 -6.72 -5.64
CA TYR A 149 2.40 -6.51 -5.79
C TYR A 149 1.96 -5.07 -5.49
N LEU A 150 2.93 -4.17 -5.24
CA LEU A 150 2.68 -2.75 -5.01
C LEU A 150 3.36 -1.95 -6.13
N ASN A 151 4.63 -1.61 -5.95
CA ASN A 151 5.39 -0.88 -6.95
C ASN A 151 5.52 -1.68 -8.25
N GLY A 152 5.66 -3.00 -8.17
CA GLY A 152 5.69 -3.87 -9.36
C GLY A 152 4.40 -3.83 -10.19
N GLU A 153 3.23 -3.65 -9.54
CA GLU A 153 1.96 -3.44 -10.25
C GLU A 153 1.98 -2.14 -11.06
N ILE A 154 2.48 -1.04 -10.48
CA ILE A 154 2.64 0.23 -11.20
C ILE A 154 3.62 0.08 -12.37
N VAL A 155 4.69 -0.70 -12.18
CA VAL A 155 5.64 -1.00 -13.26
C VAL A 155 4.96 -1.78 -14.39
N MET A 156 4.14 -2.77 -14.07
CA MET A 156 3.39 -3.55 -15.07
C MET A 156 2.41 -2.67 -15.85
N ILE A 157 1.58 -1.88 -15.16
CA ILE A 157 0.64 -0.93 -15.77
C ILE A 157 1.38 0.07 -16.65
N GLY A 158 2.51 0.60 -16.18
CA GLY A 158 3.36 1.51 -16.95
C GLY A 158 3.89 0.87 -18.24
N ILE A 159 4.37 -0.39 -18.19
CA ILE A 159 4.81 -1.12 -19.39
C ILE A 159 3.66 -1.26 -20.39
N GLU A 160 2.48 -1.70 -19.94
CA GLU A 160 1.33 -1.92 -20.81
C GLU A 160 0.82 -0.61 -21.45
N ALA A 161 0.91 0.50 -20.72
CA ALA A 161 0.49 1.83 -21.17
C ALA A 161 1.60 2.63 -21.89
N GLY A 162 2.83 2.11 -21.98
CA GLY A 162 3.97 2.82 -22.57
C GLY A 162 4.47 4.01 -21.73
N VAL A 163 4.24 4.00 -20.42
CA VAL A 163 4.66 5.03 -19.46
C VAL A 163 5.87 4.54 -18.63
N PRO A 164 7.02 5.23 -18.68
CA PRO A 164 8.16 4.91 -17.82
C PRO A 164 7.85 5.13 -16.33
N THR A 165 8.23 4.16 -15.49
CA THR A 165 8.03 4.20 -14.03
C THR A 165 9.32 3.86 -13.24
N PRO A 166 10.44 4.58 -13.48
CA PRO A 166 11.74 4.28 -12.88
C PRO A 166 11.75 4.33 -11.34
N TYR A 167 11.06 5.28 -10.70
CA TYR A 167 11.01 5.37 -9.24
C TYR A 167 10.33 4.12 -8.64
N ASN A 168 9.19 3.71 -9.19
CA ASN A 168 8.50 2.50 -8.73
C ASN A 168 9.35 1.25 -8.95
N ARG A 169 10.02 1.14 -10.10
CA ARG A 169 10.91 0.01 -10.41
C ARG A 169 12.11 -0.09 -9.46
N VAL A 170 12.73 1.04 -9.13
CA VAL A 170 13.85 1.07 -8.17
C VAL A 170 13.38 0.60 -6.80
N ILE A 171 12.25 1.10 -6.30
CA ILE A 171 11.71 0.66 -5.01
C ILE A 171 11.36 -0.83 -5.03
N GLN A 172 10.73 -1.32 -6.09
CA GLN A 172 10.44 -2.74 -6.26
C GLN A 172 11.73 -3.58 -6.09
N ARG A 173 12.77 -3.28 -6.88
CA ARG A 173 14.01 -4.06 -6.89
C ARG A 173 14.82 -3.92 -5.60
N ALA A 174 15.00 -2.71 -5.11
CA ALA A 174 15.80 -2.42 -3.92
C ALA A 174 15.21 -3.11 -2.69
N SER A 175 13.89 -2.99 -2.50
CA SER A 175 13.21 -3.61 -1.36
C SER A 175 13.17 -5.14 -1.45
N ALA A 176 12.98 -5.70 -2.65
CA ALA A 176 13.04 -7.15 -2.87
C ALA A 176 14.45 -7.70 -2.60
N TRP A 177 15.50 -6.99 -3.01
CA TRP A 177 16.88 -7.31 -2.66
C TRP A 177 17.10 -7.27 -1.16
N MET A 178 16.66 -6.21 -0.47
CA MET A 178 16.79 -6.10 0.98
C MET A 178 16.10 -7.25 1.71
N ALA A 179 14.89 -7.62 1.28
CA ALA A 179 14.16 -8.75 1.87
C ALA A 179 14.92 -10.07 1.68
N ARG A 180 15.36 -10.37 0.45
CA ARG A 180 16.12 -11.59 0.12
C ARG A 180 17.44 -11.71 0.88
N GLU A 181 18.16 -10.60 1.03
CA GLU A 181 19.46 -10.55 1.70
C GLU A 181 19.34 -10.25 3.21
N HIS A 182 18.12 -10.32 3.76
CA HIS A 182 17.80 -10.07 5.17
C HIS A 182 18.38 -8.75 5.71
N LYS A 183 18.39 -7.71 4.88
CA LYS A 183 18.84 -6.37 5.29
C LYS A 183 17.82 -5.75 6.23
N GLN A 184 18.33 -5.00 7.20
CA GLN A 184 17.50 -4.21 8.12
C GLN A 184 16.95 -2.97 7.39
N PRO A 185 15.80 -2.42 7.83
CA PRO A 185 15.35 -1.14 7.32
C PRO A 185 16.41 -0.06 7.47
N GLY A 186 16.49 0.86 6.49
CA GLY A 186 17.51 1.90 6.48
C GLY A 186 18.88 1.44 5.98
N ALA A 187 18.97 0.28 5.32
CA ALA A 187 20.23 -0.18 4.71
C ALA A 187 20.66 0.62 3.48
N LEU A 188 19.76 1.44 2.92
CA LEU A 188 20.03 2.32 1.78
C LEU A 188 19.77 3.76 2.17
N THR A 189 20.51 4.69 1.57
CA THR A 189 20.23 6.12 1.70
C THR A 189 19.28 6.59 0.60
N LEU A 190 18.70 7.79 0.74
CA LEU A 190 17.96 8.42 -0.35
C LEU A 190 18.86 8.69 -1.57
N GLU A 191 20.13 9.06 -1.34
CA GLU A 191 21.11 9.28 -2.40
C GLU A 191 21.37 7.99 -3.21
N ASP A 192 21.45 6.84 -2.54
CA ASP A 192 21.56 5.54 -3.21
C ASP A 192 20.36 5.29 -4.13
N LEU A 193 19.14 5.56 -3.65
CA LEU A 193 17.92 5.35 -4.43
C LEU A 193 17.83 6.30 -5.63
N GLU A 194 18.16 7.59 -5.46
CA GLU A 194 18.16 8.56 -6.57
C GLU A 194 19.19 8.17 -7.64
N ARG A 195 20.39 7.73 -7.24
CA ARG A 195 21.38 7.20 -8.18
C ARG A 195 20.86 5.98 -8.95
N MET A 196 20.21 5.04 -8.28
CA MET A 196 19.59 3.88 -8.94
C MET A 196 18.49 4.30 -9.92
N VAL A 197 17.74 5.36 -9.61
CA VAL A 197 16.71 5.91 -10.51
C VAL A 197 17.35 6.50 -11.76
N ASP A 198 18.45 7.25 -11.63
CA ASP A 198 19.17 7.80 -12.78
C ASP A 198 19.75 6.70 -13.67
N GLU A 199 20.28 5.63 -13.08
CA GLU A 199 20.74 4.44 -13.80
C GLU A 199 19.58 3.75 -14.56
N GLU A 200 18.41 3.60 -13.95
CA GLU A 200 17.23 3.00 -14.61
C GLU A 200 16.72 3.89 -15.76
N LYS A 201 16.70 5.21 -15.58
CA LYS A 201 16.33 6.18 -16.64
C LYS A 201 17.32 6.11 -17.81
N ALA A 202 18.61 6.03 -17.52
CA ALA A 202 19.66 5.91 -18.55
C ALA A 202 19.54 4.59 -19.33
N ALA A 203 19.26 3.49 -18.64
CA ALA A 203 19.07 2.19 -19.27
C ALA A 203 17.84 2.13 -20.19
N ALA A 204 16.77 2.88 -19.87
CA ALA A 204 15.57 2.96 -20.70
C ALA A 204 15.74 3.85 -21.95
N ALA A 205 16.74 4.73 -21.97
CA ALA A 205 17.01 5.64 -23.07
C ALA A 205 18.02 5.09 -24.10
N ALA A 206 18.67 3.96 -23.79
CA ALA A 206 19.68 3.29 -24.62
C ALA A 206 19.05 2.22 -25.53
#